data_AF-A0A9D9ZD76-F1
#
_entry.id   AF-A0A9D9ZD76-F1
#
_cell.length_a   1.000
_cell.length_b   1.000
_cell.length_c   1.000
_cell.angle_alpha   90.00
_cell.angle_beta   90.00
_cell.angle_gamma   90.00
#
_symmetry.space_group_name_H-M   'P 1'
#
loop_
_entity.id
_entity.type
_entity.pdbx_description
1 polymer ?
#
loop_
_entity_poly.entity_id
_entity_poly.type
_entity_poly.pdbx_seq_one_letter_code
_entity_poly.pdbx_strand_id
1 'polypeptide(L)'
;MIVSKEVFQWEVLLQAFEQRLYLPTSAVHLTQDACRSLEVIGKKGYSALRHPFARAIFMLFIISEVHPFADGNGRISRIMMNAEMTAAGQAKIIIPTVFRTDYLGALRQLTRKDNPENLINAIQRVRLFSYNLRGDNFEAMRSYMEHCNAFREEDEYILKF
;
A
#
# COMPACT_ATOMS: atom_id res chain seq x y z
N MET A 1 -13.86 -10.16 4.76
CA MET A 1 -13.40 -11.14 3.74
C MET A 1 -11.88 -11.15 3.75
N ILE A 2 -11.28 -12.11 4.46
CA ILE A 2 -9.84 -12.38 4.42
C ILE A 2 -9.58 -13.02 3.06
N VAL A 3 -8.69 -12.46 2.24
CA VAL A 3 -8.36 -13.10 0.96
C VAL A 3 -7.50 -14.32 1.30
N SER A 4 -7.96 -15.53 0.98
CA SER A 4 -7.13 -16.72 1.19
C SER A 4 -5.89 -16.62 0.30
N LYS A 5 -4.75 -17.13 0.79
CA LYS A 5 -3.48 -17.14 0.04
C LYS A 5 -3.59 -17.84 -1.32
N GLU A 6 -4.60 -18.70 -1.52
CA GLU A 6 -4.85 -19.44 -2.76
C GLU A 6 -5.56 -18.61 -3.85
N VAL A 7 -6.35 -17.59 -3.46
CA VAL A 7 -7.08 -16.71 -4.39
C VAL A 7 -6.30 -15.43 -4.66
N PHE A 8 -5.50 -15.00 -3.68
CA PHE A 8 -4.62 -13.86 -3.79
C PHE A 8 -3.34 -14.29 -4.52
N GLN A 9 -2.95 -13.61 -5.60
CA GLN A 9 -1.75 -13.95 -6.39
C GLN A 9 -0.45 -13.65 -5.61
N TRP A 10 -0.25 -14.36 -4.50
CA TRP A 10 0.81 -14.13 -3.53
C TRP A 10 2.17 -14.29 -4.19
N GLU A 11 2.42 -15.45 -4.79
CA GLU A 11 3.69 -15.76 -5.46
C GLU A 11 4.01 -14.79 -6.60
N VAL A 12 3.00 -14.37 -7.36
CA VAL A 12 3.17 -13.39 -8.45
C VAL A 12 3.51 -12.01 -7.90
N LEU A 13 2.90 -11.62 -6.77
CA LEU A 13 3.21 -10.36 -6.09
C LEU A 13 4.62 -10.38 -5.47
N LEU A 14 5.04 -11.52 -4.89
CA LEU A 14 6.42 -11.72 -4.43
C LEU A 14 7.40 -11.58 -5.58
N GLN A 15 7.18 -12.29 -6.69
CA GLN A 15 8.02 -12.20 -7.89
C GLN A 15 8.07 -10.78 -8.46
N ALA A 16 6.94 -10.06 -8.43
CA ALA A 16 6.90 -8.66 -8.86
C ALA A 16 7.76 -7.75 -7.96
N PHE A 17 7.87 -8.05 -6.66
CA PHE A 17 8.80 -7.36 -5.77
C PHE A 17 10.26 -7.78 -5.99
N GLU A 18 10.56 -9.05 -6.23
CA GLU A 18 11.91 -9.55 -6.50
C GLU A 18 12.51 -8.98 -7.79
N GLN A 19 11.69 -8.70 -8.81
CA GLN A 19 12.14 -8.06 -10.07
C GLN A 19 12.75 -6.65 -9.86
N ARG A 20 12.71 -6.12 -8.63
CA ARG A 20 13.47 -4.96 -8.16
C ARG A 20 14.99 -5.15 -8.21
N LEU A 21 15.51 -6.37 -8.09
CA LEU A 21 16.95 -6.69 -7.91
C LEU A 21 17.90 -6.22 -9.04
N TYR A 22 17.40 -5.63 -10.11
CA TYR A 22 18.19 -5.18 -11.26
C TYR A 22 18.53 -3.68 -11.27
N LEU A 23 18.21 -2.92 -10.23
CA LEU A 23 18.65 -1.52 -10.12
C LEU A 23 19.53 -1.31 -8.88
N PRO A 24 20.76 -0.77 -9.05
CA PRO A 24 21.59 -0.44 -7.91
C PRO A 24 20.91 0.66 -7.09
N THR A 25 20.82 0.43 -5.78
CA THR A 25 20.22 1.33 -4.77
C THR A 25 20.78 2.77 -4.83
N SER A 26 21.95 2.95 -5.45
CA SER A 26 22.62 4.25 -5.65
C SER A 26 22.10 5.08 -6.84
N ALA A 27 21.27 4.52 -7.75
CA ALA A 27 20.83 5.21 -8.97
C ALA A 27 19.45 5.91 -8.86
N VAL A 28 18.75 5.78 -7.73
CA VAL A 28 17.34 6.24 -7.58
C VAL A 28 17.25 7.75 -7.27
N HIS A 29 18.36 8.48 -7.20
CA HIS A 29 18.38 9.91 -6.83
C HIS A 29 18.32 10.90 -8.01
N LEU A 30 18.26 10.42 -9.26
CA LEU A 30 18.03 11.26 -10.44
C LEU A 30 16.62 11.01 -10.99
N THR A 31 15.80 12.06 -11.04
CA THR A 31 14.38 12.00 -11.44
C THR A 31 14.13 11.31 -12.79
N GLN A 32 15.09 11.40 -13.71
CA GLN A 32 14.99 10.80 -15.04
C GLN A 32 15.19 9.28 -15.03
N ASP A 33 15.98 8.75 -14.09
CA ASP A 33 16.18 7.31 -13.90
C ASP A 33 15.03 6.70 -13.09
N ALA A 34 14.44 7.46 -12.16
CA ALA A 34 13.27 7.04 -11.40
C ALA A 34 12.05 6.80 -12.31
N CYS A 35 11.73 7.73 -13.22
CA CYS A 35 10.61 7.54 -14.15
C CYS A 35 10.78 6.32 -15.06
N ARG A 36 11.99 6.09 -15.60
CA ARG A 36 12.31 4.90 -16.39
C ARG A 36 12.20 3.61 -15.57
N SER A 37 12.65 3.65 -14.32
CA SER A 37 12.54 2.52 -13.38
C SER A 37 11.09 2.16 -13.12
N LEU A 38 10.21 3.15 -12.93
CA LEU A 38 8.77 2.95 -12.79
C LEU A 38 8.17 2.33 -14.06
N GLU A 39 8.60 2.76 -15.25
CA GLU A 39 8.11 2.20 -16.50
C GLU A 39 8.51 0.72 -16.66
N VAL A 40 9.79 0.39 -16.45
CA VAL A 40 10.32 -0.97 -16.67
C VAL A 40 9.80 -1.95 -15.62
N ILE A 41 9.96 -1.62 -14.33
CA ILE A 41 9.57 -2.50 -13.22
C ILE A 41 8.04 -2.51 -13.10
N GLY A 42 7.43 -1.33 -13.18
CA GLY A 42 6.00 -1.18 -13.10
C GLY A 42 5.31 -2.01 -14.17
N LYS A 43 5.68 -1.87 -15.45
CA LYS A 43 4.98 -2.59 -16.53
C LYS A 43 5.10 -4.11 -16.42
N LYS A 44 6.30 -4.65 -16.15
CA LYS A 44 6.49 -6.11 -16.05
C LYS A 44 5.77 -6.69 -14.84
N GLY A 45 6.06 -6.18 -13.64
CA GLY A 45 5.47 -6.68 -12.39
C GLY A 45 3.95 -6.49 -12.35
N TYR A 46 3.47 -5.31 -12.73
CA TYR A 46 2.05 -4.99 -12.69
C TYR A 46 1.22 -5.82 -13.69
N SER A 47 1.72 -6.06 -14.90
CA SER A 47 0.97 -6.81 -15.93
C SER A 47 0.66 -8.26 -15.53
N ALA A 48 1.46 -8.84 -14.63
CA ALA A 48 1.24 -10.18 -14.09
C ALA A 48 0.15 -10.21 -13.00
N LEU A 49 -0.14 -9.06 -12.39
CA LEU A 49 -1.12 -8.92 -11.32
C LEU A 49 -2.53 -8.70 -11.89
N ARG A 50 -3.43 -9.63 -11.61
CA ARG A 50 -4.86 -9.60 -11.94
C ARG A 50 -5.72 -9.21 -10.74
N HIS A 51 -5.34 -9.61 -9.52
CA HIS A 51 -6.11 -9.33 -8.32
C HIS A 51 -6.00 -7.84 -7.95
N PRO A 52 -7.11 -7.09 -7.79
CA PRO A 52 -7.07 -5.63 -7.62
C PRO A 52 -6.32 -5.22 -6.35
N PHE A 53 -6.47 -5.98 -5.27
CA PHE A 53 -5.73 -5.73 -4.04
C PHE A 53 -4.21 -5.94 -4.21
N ALA A 54 -3.78 -6.89 -5.05
CA ALA A 54 -2.36 -7.12 -5.31
C ALA A 54 -1.78 -5.96 -6.13
N ARG A 55 -2.50 -5.51 -7.17
CA ARG A 55 -2.17 -4.29 -7.92
C ARG A 55 -2.09 -3.06 -7.01
N ALA A 56 -3.04 -2.91 -6.08
CA ALA A 56 -3.09 -1.80 -5.14
C ALA A 56 -1.83 -1.75 -4.25
N ILE A 57 -1.44 -2.88 -3.66
CA ILE A 57 -0.22 -2.97 -2.83
C ILE A 57 1.04 -2.74 -3.69
N PHE A 58 1.08 -3.30 -4.89
CA PHE A 58 2.21 -3.07 -5.80
C PHE A 58 2.36 -1.59 -6.16
N MET A 59 1.26 -0.89 -6.48
CA MET A 59 1.28 0.55 -6.76
C MET A 59 1.67 1.39 -5.54
N LEU A 60 1.18 1.02 -4.36
CA LEU A 60 1.60 1.64 -3.11
C LEU A 60 3.11 1.53 -2.92
N PHE A 61 3.67 0.34 -3.13
CA PHE A 61 5.09 0.07 -2.93
C PHE A 61 5.96 0.74 -4.00
N ILE A 62 5.72 0.48 -5.28
CA ILE A 62 6.66 0.86 -6.35
C ILE A 62 6.85 2.38 -6.44
N ILE A 63 5.77 3.16 -6.27
CA ILE A 63 5.85 4.63 -6.26
C ILE A 63 6.57 5.13 -5.00
N SER A 64 6.32 4.48 -3.86
CA SER A 64 6.98 4.81 -2.59
C SER A 64 8.43 4.35 -2.54
N GLU A 65 8.88 3.47 -3.43
CA GLU A 65 10.26 3.01 -3.50
C GLU A 65 11.05 3.84 -4.52
N VAL A 66 10.52 3.96 -5.73
CA VAL A 66 11.19 4.65 -6.85
C VAL A 66 11.28 6.16 -6.63
N HIS A 67 10.37 6.76 -5.86
CA HIS A 67 10.32 8.20 -5.61
C HIS A 67 10.43 9.07 -6.88
N PRO A 68 9.54 8.89 -7.88
CA PRO A 68 9.65 9.58 -9.16
C PRO A 68 9.42 11.10 -9.10
N PHE A 69 8.82 11.61 -8.01
CA PHE A 69 8.52 13.03 -7.83
C PHE A 69 9.41 13.66 -6.74
N ALA A 70 9.66 14.97 -6.83
CA ALA A 70 10.43 15.70 -5.82
C ALA A 70 9.72 15.76 -4.45
N ASP A 71 8.39 15.80 -4.45
CA ASP A 71 7.54 15.72 -3.25
C ASP A 71 6.24 14.99 -3.61
N GLY A 72 5.55 14.47 -2.60
CA GLY A 72 4.20 13.93 -2.74
C GLY A 72 4.13 12.46 -3.09
N ASN A 73 5.26 11.74 -3.20
CA ASN A 73 5.29 10.31 -3.54
C ASN A 73 4.36 9.47 -2.66
N GLY A 74 4.35 9.70 -1.34
CA GLY A 74 3.44 9.00 -0.43
C GLY A 74 1.95 9.34 -0.63
N ARG A 75 1.63 10.55 -1.09
CA ARG A 75 0.25 10.94 -1.43
C ARG A 75 -0.17 10.27 -2.74
N ILE A 76 0.68 10.34 -3.76
CA ILE A 76 0.45 9.74 -5.07
C ILE A 76 0.35 8.22 -4.97
N SER A 77 1.21 7.55 -4.20
CA SER A 77 1.18 6.09 -4.03
C SER A 77 -0.14 5.62 -3.42
N ARG A 78 -0.68 6.33 -2.42
CA ARG A 78 -2.01 6.04 -1.85
C ARG A 78 -3.16 6.34 -2.80
N ILE A 79 -3.05 7.39 -3.62
CA ILE A 79 -4.04 7.70 -4.67
C ILE A 79 -4.07 6.56 -5.70
N MET A 80 -2.90 6.13 -6.19
CA MET A 80 -2.81 5.04 -7.17
C MET A 80 -3.25 3.70 -6.59
N MET A 81 -2.90 3.40 -5.33
CA MET A 81 -3.45 2.25 -4.59
C MET A 81 -5.00 2.27 -4.62
N ASN A 82 -5.61 3.42 -4.35
CA ASN A 82 -7.07 3.56 -4.35
C ASN A 82 -7.67 3.59 -5.77
N ALA A 83 -6.92 4.00 -6.79
CA ALA A 83 -7.36 3.90 -8.17
C ALA A 83 -7.59 2.44 -8.58
N GLU A 84 -6.69 1.54 -8.20
CA GLU A 84 -6.86 0.08 -8.42
C GLU A 84 -8.11 -0.47 -7.73
N MET A 85 -8.34 -0.05 -6.47
CA MET A 85 -9.53 -0.46 -5.72
C MET A 85 -10.81 0.06 -6.36
N THR A 86 -10.81 1.34 -6.77
CA THR A 86 -11.96 2.00 -7.40
C THR A 86 -12.28 1.37 -8.76
N ALA A 87 -11.26 1.10 -9.59
CA ALA A 87 -11.43 0.47 -10.90
C ALA A 87 -12.07 -0.93 -10.81
N ALA A 88 -11.89 -1.62 -9.68
CA ALA A 88 -12.50 -2.93 -9.41
C ALA A 88 -13.81 -2.85 -8.60
N GLY A 89 -14.38 -1.67 -8.41
CA GLY A 89 -15.60 -1.48 -7.60
C GLY A 89 -15.44 -1.85 -6.13
N GLN A 90 -14.21 -1.89 -5.62
CA GLN A 90 -13.90 -2.23 -4.23
C GLN A 90 -13.88 -0.98 -3.35
N ALA A 91 -14.13 -1.17 -2.05
CA ALA A 91 -13.99 -0.11 -1.07
C ALA A 91 -12.58 0.48 -1.07
N LYS A 92 -12.49 1.80 -0.91
CA LYS A 92 -11.23 2.53 -0.78
C LYS A 92 -10.52 2.14 0.51
N ILE A 93 -9.20 2.17 0.49
CA ILE A 93 -8.33 1.92 1.64
C ILE A 93 -7.88 3.25 2.21
N ILE A 94 -8.25 3.50 3.46
CA ILE A 94 -7.86 4.66 4.26
C ILE A 94 -6.78 4.19 5.24
N ILE A 95 -5.64 4.88 5.22
CA ILE A 95 -4.58 4.69 6.21
C ILE A 95 -4.79 5.77 7.29
N PRO A 96 -5.25 5.41 8.50
CA PRO A 96 -5.46 6.37 9.57
C PRO A 96 -4.13 6.87 10.16
N THR A 97 -4.14 8.04 10.80
CA THR A 97 -2.94 8.68 11.38
C THR A 97 -2.21 7.71 12.31
N VAL A 98 -2.93 7.08 13.23
CA VAL A 98 -2.40 6.12 14.21
C VAL A 98 -1.66 4.93 13.59
N PHE A 99 -1.91 4.60 12.32
CA PHE A 99 -1.29 3.47 11.63
C PHE A 99 -0.15 3.89 10.70
N ARG A 100 0.26 5.16 10.74
CA ARG A 100 1.27 5.72 9.85
C ARG A 100 2.61 5.00 10.01
N THR A 101 3.09 4.85 11.24
CA THR A 101 4.39 4.24 11.51
C THR A 101 4.40 2.75 11.18
N ASP A 102 3.31 2.02 11.40
CA ASP A 102 3.19 0.61 11.03
C ASP A 102 3.34 0.38 9.52
N TYR A 103 2.60 1.13 8.70
CA TYR A 103 2.70 0.93 7.24
C TYR A 103 4.07 1.37 6.70
N LEU A 104 4.65 2.46 7.21
CA LEU A 104 6.00 2.90 6.83
C LEU A 104 7.05 1.90 7.28
N GLY A 105 6.89 1.32 8.46
CA GLY A 105 7.71 0.21 8.96
C GLY A 105 7.65 -0.99 8.03
N ALA A 106 6.45 -1.37 7.58
CA ALA A 106 6.25 -2.49 6.68
C ALA A 106 6.88 -2.26 5.29
N LEU A 107 6.76 -1.05 4.72
CA LEU A 107 7.48 -0.67 3.49
C LEU A 107 9.00 -0.80 3.67
N ARG A 108 9.55 -0.26 4.76
CA ARG A 108 10.99 -0.36 5.06
C ARG A 108 11.47 -1.80 5.24
N GLN A 109 10.64 -2.67 5.83
CA GLN A 109 10.98 -4.08 5.99
C GLN A 109 10.99 -4.83 4.66
N LEU A 110 10.05 -4.53 3.76
CA LEU A 110 10.11 -5.04 2.40
C LEU A 110 11.41 -4.59 1.71
N THR A 111 11.74 -3.30 1.78
CA THR A 111 12.96 -2.75 1.16
C THR A 111 14.25 -3.38 1.68
N ARG A 112 14.36 -3.62 3.00
CA ARG A 112 15.63 -4.01 3.64
C ARG A 112 15.80 -5.50 3.88
N LYS A 113 14.70 -6.23 4.03
CA LYS A 113 14.69 -7.63 4.46
C LYS A 113 13.93 -8.54 3.50
N ASP A 114 13.47 -8.00 2.37
CA ASP A 114 12.67 -8.72 1.39
C ASP A 114 11.48 -9.46 2.03
N ASN A 115 10.82 -8.79 2.98
CA ASN A 115 9.66 -9.33 3.70
C ASN A 115 8.37 -8.60 3.28
N PRO A 116 7.75 -9.02 2.17
CA PRO A 116 6.49 -8.46 1.67
C PRO A 116 5.28 -8.87 2.49
N GLU A 117 5.37 -9.97 3.26
CA GLU A 117 4.25 -10.44 4.07
C GLU A 117 3.80 -9.35 5.06
N ASN A 118 4.76 -8.66 5.68
CA ASN A 118 4.49 -7.57 6.61
C ASN A 118 3.71 -6.43 5.97
N LEU A 119 4.07 -6.04 4.74
CA LEU A 119 3.35 -4.99 4.01
C LEU A 119 1.93 -5.45 3.68
N ILE A 120 1.79 -6.67 3.17
CA ILE A 120 0.48 -7.16 2.76
C ILE A 120 -0.46 -7.29 3.97
N ASN A 121 0.04 -7.81 5.10
CA ASN A 121 -0.72 -7.90 6.34
C ASN A 121 -1.10 -6.51 6.89
N ALA A 122 -0.17 -5.55 6.86
CA ALA A 122 -0.44 -4.18 7.29
C ALA A 122 -1.54 -3.52 6.45
N ILE A 123 -1.46 -3.64 5.11
CA ILE A 123 -2.47 -3.07 4.21
C ILE A 123 -3.80 -3.84 4.29
N GLN A 124 -3.76 -5.15 4.48
CA GLN A 124 -4.96 -5.96 4.71
C GLN A 124 -5.70 -5.51 5.98
N ARG A 125 -4.96 -5.18 7.05
CA ARG A 125 -5.53 -4.63 8.29
C ARG A 125 -6.27 -3.31 8.03
N VAL A 126 -5.62 -2.31 7.42
CA VAL A 126 -6.29 -1.02 7.14
C VAL A 126 -7.41 -1.13 6.10
N ARG A 127 -7.35 -2.10 5.19
CA ARG A 127 -8.47 -2.42 4.30
C ARG A 127 -9.68 -2.93 5.08
N LEU A 128 -9.48 -3.80 6.08
CA LEU A 128 -10.57 -4.29 6.94
C LEU A 128 -11.16 -3.15 7.79
N PHE A 129 -10.31 -2.28 8.35
CA PHE A 129 -10.77 -1.05 9.00
C PHE A 129 -11.64 -0.21 8.07
N SER A 130 -11.15 0.06 6.86
CA SER A 130 -11.86 0.88 5.87
C SER A 130 -13.17 0.24 5.41
N TYR A 131 -13.23 -1.09 5.36
CA TYR A 131 -14.45 -1.83 5.00
C TYR A 131 -15.57 -1.63 6.03
N ASN A 132 -15.24 -1.32 7.28
CA ASN A 132 -16.20 -1.04 8.34
C ASN A 132 -16.70 0.41 8.35
N LEU A 133 -16.10 1.30 7.55
CA LEU A 133 -16.59 2.66 7.32
C LEU A 133 -17.77 2.63 6.34
N ARG A 134 -18.92 2.16 6.83
CA ARG A 134 -20.14 1.95 6.04
C ARG A 134 -21.28 2.86 6.50
N GLY A 135 -22.16 3.14 5.56
CA GLY A 135 -23.38 3.91 5.78
C GLY A 135 -23.21 5.39 5.46
N ASP A 136 -24.35 6.07 5.43
CA ASP A 136 -24.43 7.47 4.97
C ASP A 136 -24.44 8.46 6.15
N ASN A 137 -24.35 7.95 7.39
CA ASN A 137 -24.34 8.74 8.61
C ASN A 137 -22.89 9.12 8.98
N PHE A 138 -22.59 10.40 8.78
CA PHE A 138 -21.27 10.96 9.05
C PHE A 138 -20.87 10.85 10.53
N GLU A 139 -21.78 11.16 11.46
CA GLU A 139 -21.55 11.13 12.90
C GLU A 139 -21.23 9.71 13.39
N ALA A 140 -21.96 8.70 12.89
CA ALA A 140 -21.72 7.30 13.23
C ALA A 140 -20.34 6.84 12.72
N MET A 141 -19.99 7.21 11.49
CA MET A 141 -18.67 6.89 10.92
C MET A 141 -17.54 7.59 11.69
N ARG A 142 -17.72 8.86 12.04
CA ARG A 142 -16.76 9.61 12.86
C ARG A 142 -16.58 8.97 14.23
N SER A 143 -17.66 8.62 14.91
CA SER A 143 -17.62 7.96 16.22
C SER A 143 -16.90 6.61 16.15
N TYR A 144 -17.12 5.83 15.09
CA TYR A 144 -16.36 4.60 14.85
C TYR A 144 -14.85 4.89 14.68
N MET A 145 -14.48 5.87 13.85
CA MET A 145 -13.08 6.26 13.65
C MET A 145 -12.41 6.71 14.95
N GLU A 146 -13.12 7.47 15.80
CA GLU A 146 -12.65 7.88 17.12
C GLU A 146 -12.47 6.69 18.05
N HIS A 147 -13.44 5.77 18.09
CA HIS A 147 -13.34 4.52 18.83
C HIS A 147 -12.13 3.70 18.39
N CYS A 148 -11.78 3.72 17.10
CA CYS A 148 -10.64 3.01 16.56
C CYS A 148 -9.28 3.68 16.82
N ASN A 149 -9.25 4.83 17.50
CA ASN A 149 -8.09 5.72 17.61
C ASN A 149 -7.60 6.27 16.26
N ALA A 150 -8.42 6.28 15.19
CA ALA A 150 -7.96 6.56 13.82
C ALA A 150 -7.30 7.95 13.64
N PHE A 151 -7.66 8.92 14.49
CA PHE A 151 -7.13 10.29 14.49
C PHE A 151 -6.00 10.52 15.49
N ARG A 152 -5.61 9.51 16.27
CA ARG A 152 -4.53 9.64 17.27
C ARG A 152 -3.16 9.51 16.63
N GLU A 153 -2.15 10.06 17.29
CA GLU A 153 -0.75 9.88 16.92
C GLU A 153 -0.29 8.45 17.24
N GLU A 154 0.58 7.92 16.39
CA GLU A 154 1.10 6.55 16.43
C GLU A 154 2.00 6.19 17.63
N ASP A 155 2.50 7.20 18.37
CA ASP A 155 3.49 6.98 19.44
C ASP A 155 2.86 6.41 20.73
N GLU A 156 1.58 6.70 20.94
CA GLU A 156 0.84 6.37 22.18
C GLU A 156 -0.34 5.42 21.96
N TYR A 157 -0.78 5.27 20.70
CA TYR A 157 -2.01 4.55 20.37
C TYR A 157 -1.79 3.54 19.27
N ILE A 158 -2.58 2.47 19.31
CA ILE A 158 -2.69 1.50 18.22
C ILE A 158 -4.08 1.58 17.59
N LEU A 159 -4.15 1.27 16.29
CA LEU A 159 -5.41 1.07 15.59
C LEU A 159 -6.14 -0.14 16.20
N LYS A 160 -7.36 0.04 16.70
CA LYS A 160 -8.17 -1.04 17.30
C LYS A 160 -9.55 -1.14 16.63
N PHE A 161 -9.98 -2.35 16.25
CA PHE A 161 -11.31 -2.65 15.71
C PHE A 161 -11.50 -4.16 15.52
#